data_AF-S8CXM7-F1
#
_entry.id   AF-S8CXM7-F1
#
_cell.length_a   1.000
_cell.length_b   1.000
_cell.length_c   1.000
_cell.angle_alpha   90.00
_cell.angle_beta   90.00
_cell.angle_gamma   90.00
#
_symmetry.space_group_name_H-M   'P 1'
#
loop_
_entity.id
_entity.type
_entity.pdbx_description
1 polymer ?
#
loop_
_entity_poly.entity_id
_entity_poly.type
_entity_poly.pdbx_seq_one_letter_code
_entity_poly.pdbx_strand_id
1 'polypeptide(L)'
;ERGSDDPRESAQNMDRTDQQQRIEAIRKGREREKDRVAVERVIREARERAFAEARERAERAAVERASIEVRMRCLAEAQEKLERAAAEKHAKKLRAERAAVERATVEARVRAFERAKSHKASSPPDASSSSHGESKSEGLKHSFSSSVSALFLDLETGSQTETEQRRKARLERHQRVMERAAKALEEKNRRDLLVLKEQAERNRIAEYLDADIKRWSSGKEGNLRALLSTLHYILSSDSGWHPISLTEIITTAAVKKAYRKATLCVHPDKLQQRGASIQHKYKCEKVFDLLKAAWNKFNSEER
;
A
#
# COMPACT_ATOMS: atom_id res chain seq x y z
N GLU A 1 -71.72 -16.35 74.18
CA GLU A 1 -71.68 -17.61 73.41
C GLU A 1 -70.23 -17.92 73.08
N ARG A 2 -69.74 -19.08 73.52
CA ARG A 2 -68.36 -19.51 73.31
C ARG A 2 -68.30 -20.11 71.90
N GLY A 3 -67.49 -19.53 71.02
CA GLY A 3 -67.17 -20.11 69.73
C GLY A 3 -66.50 -21.46 69.96
N SER A 4 -67.22 -22.54 69.65
CA SER A 4 -66.69 -23.89 69.62
C SER A 4 -65.89 -24.02 68.32
N ASP A 5 -64.59 -23.72 68.37
CA ASP A 5 -63.68 -24.20 67.32
C ASP A 5 -63.66 -25.73 67.44
N ASP A 6 -64.38 -26.41 66.54
CA ASP A 6 -64.42 -27.86 66.47
C ASP A 6 -63.02 -28.37 66.07
N PRO A 7 -62.31 -29.12 66.94
CA PRO A 7 -60.97 -29.59 66.65
C PRO A 7 -60.90 -30.48 65.40
N ARG A 8 -62.02 -31.05 64.94
CA ARG A 8 -62.08 -31.84 63.70
C ARG A 8 -62.08 -30.98 62.43
N GLU A 9 -62.74 -29.81 62.43
CA GLU A 9 -62.71 -28.89 61.28
C GLU A 9 -61.34 -28.21 61.16
N SER A 10 -60.71 -27.85 62.28
CA SER A 10 -59.35 -27.31 62.30
C SER A 10 -58.32 -28.32 61.78
N ALA A 11 -58.43 -29.60 62.21
CA ALA A 11 -57.57 -30.67 61.71
C ALA A 11 -57.77 -30.97 60.20
N GLN A 12 -59.02 -30.93 59.71
CA GLN A 12 -59.33 -31.12 58.28
C GLN A 12 -58.85 -29.95 57.41
N ASN A 13 -58.92 -28.72 57.91
CA ASN A 13 -58.38 -27.55 57.22
C ASN A 13 -56.85 -27.57 57.18
N MET A 14 -56.18 -28.01 58.26
CA MET A 14 -54.73 -28.20 58.28
C MET A 14 -54.24 -29.26 57.28
N ASP A 15 -54.90 -30.41 57.19
CA ASP A 15 -54.55 -31.46 56.21
C ASP A 15 -54.72 -30.98 54.76
N ARG A 16 -55.78 -30.21 54.48
CA ARG A 16 -55.98 -29.58 53.17
C ARG A 16 -54.90 -28.55 52.84
N THR A 17 -54.48 -27.72 53.80
CA THR A 17 -53.39 -26.77 53.60
C THR A 17 -52.05 -27.48 53.39
N ASP A 18 -51.78 -28.57 54.10
CA ASP A 18 -50.57 -29.37 53.93
C ASP A 18 -50.53 -30.06 52.57
N GLN A 19 -51.67 -30.57 52.09
CA GLN A 19 -51.80 -31.13 50.75
C GLN A 19 -51.57 -30.06 49.67
N GLN A 20 -52.13 -28.85 49.83
CA GLN A 20 -51.90 -27.73 48.92
C GLN A 20 -50.42 -27.31 48.91
N GLN A 21 -49.77 -27.21 50.08
CA GLN A 21 -48.35 -26.89 50.20
C GLN A 21 -47.47 -27.95 49.54
N ARG A 22 -47.80 -29.24 49.66
CA ARG A 22 -47.08 -30.34 48.98
C ARG A 22 -47.21 -30.26 47.45
N ILE A 23 -48.40 -29.96 46.94
CA ILE A 23 -48.62 -29.77 45.50
C ILE A 23 -47.84 -28.56 44.98
N GLU A 24 -47.86 -27.46 45.72
CA GLU A 24 -47.10 -26.26 45.38
C GLU A 24 -45.58 -26.49 45.43
N ALA A 25 -45.10 -27.25 46.41
CA ALA A 25 -43.69 -27.65 46.51
C ALA A 25 -43.24 -28.52 45.33
N ILE A 26 -44.08 -29.47 44.89
CA ILE A 26 -43.82 -30.28 43.69
C ILE A 26 -43.82 -29.40 42.43
N ARG A 27 -44.75 -28.45 42.32
CA ARG A 27 -44.80 -27.48 41.20
C ARG A 27 -43.53 -26.64 41.14
N LYS A 28 -43.11 -26.07 42.27
CA LYS A 28 -41.87 -25.29 42.41
C LYS A 28 -40.62 -26.15 42.13
N GLY A 29 -40.62 -27.42 42.53
CA GLY A 29 -39.55 -28.37 42.21
C GLY A 29 -39.41 -28.62 40.71
N ARG A 30 -40.53 -28.85 40.00
CA ARG A 30 -40.55 -29.01 38.54
C ARG A 30 -40.13 -27.75 37.79
N GLU A 31 -40.47 -26.58 38.31
CA GLU A 31 -40.07 -25.29 37.75
C GLU A 31 -38.56 -25.08 37.85
N ARG A 32 -37.98 -25.31 39.04
CA ARG A 32 -36.52 -25.27 39.24
C ARG A 32 -35.76 -26.25 38.35
N GLU A 33 -36.33 -27.44 38.11
CA GLU A 33 -35.71 -28.43 37.23
C GLU A 33 -35.76 -28.00 35.75
N LYS A 34 -36.85 -27.35 35.30
CA LYS A 34 -36.91 -26.72 33.98
C LYS A 34 -35.88 -25.60 33.84
N ASP A 35 -35.71 -24.79 34.88
CA ASP A 35 -34.69 -23.73 34.89
C ASP A 35 -33.28 -24.30 34.81
N ARG A 36 -32.99 -25.40 35.53
CA ARG A 36 -31.70 -26.11 35.45
C ARG A 36 -31.42 -26.62 34.03
N VAL A 37 -32.38 -27.31 33.42
CA VAL A 37 -32.25 -27.80 32.04
C VAL A 37 -32.09 -26.66 31.03
N ALA A 38 -32.81 -25.54 31.24
CA ALA A 38 -32.67 -24.35 30.41
C ALA A 38 -31.26 -23.73 30.53
N VAL A 39 -30.72 -23.62 31.75
CA VAL A 39 -29.36 -23.12 32.00
C VAL A 39 -28.31 -24.04 31.38
N GLU A 40 -28.43 -25.36 31.52
CA GLU A 40 -27.51 -26.32 30.89
C GLU A 40 -27.54 -26.24 29.35
N ARG A 41 -28.71 -26.03 28.75
CA ARG A 41 -28.85 -25.79 27.31
C ARG A 41 -28.13 -24.52 26.89
N VAL A 42 -28.30 -23.42 27.63
CA VAL A 42 -27.61 -22.15 27.35
C VAL A 42 -26.09 -22.30 27.47
N ILE A 43 -25.60 -23.02 28.48
CA ILE A 43 -24.16 -23.28 28.65
C ILE A 43 -23.61 -24.12 27.50
N ARG A 44 -24.33 -25.17 27.07
CA ARG A 44 -23.93 -25.99 25.92
C ARG A 44 -23.85 -25.16 24.65
N GLU A 45 -24.87 -24.35 24.39
CA GLU A 45 -24.92 -23.47 23.22
C GLU A 45 -23.84 -22.39 23.27
N ALA A 46 -23.55 -21.81 24.44
CA ALA A 46 -22.47 -20.85 24.60
C ALA A 46 -21.09 -21.49 24.32
N ARG A 47 -20.87 -22.74 24.75
CA ARG A 47 -19.64 -23.49 24.45
C ARG A 47 -19.52 -23.76 22.96
N GLU A 48 -20.58 -24.24 22.31
CA GLU A 48 -20.59 -24.51 20.87
C GLU A 48 -20.32 -23.24 20.05
N ARG A 49 -20.94 -22.11 20.42
CA ARG A 49 -20.64 -20.81 19.79
C ARG A 49 -19.19 -20.38 19.99
N ALA A 50 -18.64 -20.53 21.20
CA ALA A 50 -17.24 -20.18 21.48
C ALA A 50 -16.26 -21.04 20.66
N PHE A 51 -16.54 -22.34 20.51
CA PHE A 51 -15.73 -23.23 19.67
C PHE A 51 -15.84 -22.89 18.19
N ALA A 52 -17.04 -22.54 17.70
CA ALA A 52 -17.23 -22.12 16.31
C ALA A 52 -16.48 -20.80 16.01
N GLU A 53 -16.58 -19.82 16.90
CA GLU A 53 -15.89 -18.53 16.75
C GLU A 53 -14.36 -18.68 16.86
N ALA A 54 -13.86 -19.62 17.68
CA ALA A 54 -12.44 -19.94 17.75
C ALA A 54 -11.93 -20.59 16.44
N ARG A 55 -12.70 -21.50 15.84
CA ARG A 55 -12.37 -22.11 14.54
C ARG A 55 -12.36 -21.06 13.43
N GLU A 56 -13.36 -20.20 13.38
CA GLU A 56 -13.47 -19.14 12.39
C GLU A 56 -12.31 -18.12 12.51
N ARG A 57 -11.90 -17.76 13.74
CA ARG A 57 -10.69 -16.95 13.96
C ARG A 57 -9.42 -17.66 13.50
N ALA A 58 -9.28 -18.95 13.77
CA ALA A 58 -8.12 -19.73 13.35
C ALA A 58 -8.03 -19.83 11.82
N GLU A 59 -9.17 -20.01 11.15
CA GLU A 59 -9.26 -20.05 9.69
C GLU A 59 -8.91 -18.68 9.07
N ARG A 60 -9.47 -17.59 9.59
CA ARG A 60 -9.10 -16.23 9.16
C ARG A 60 -7.60 -15.95 9.34
N ALA A 61 -7.03 -16.34 10.47
CA ALA A 61 -5.60 -16.19 10.72
C ALA A 61 -4.73 -17.04 9.78
N ALA A 62 -5.18 -18.25 9.41
CA ALA A 62 -4.48 -19.09 8.44
C ALA A 62 -4.53 -18.47 7.03
N VAL A 63 -5.69 -17.96 6.61
CA VAL A 63 -5.85 -17.25 5.33
C VAL A 63 -4.98 -16.00 5.27
N GLU A 64 -4.96 -15.21 6.36
CA GLU A 64 -4.11 -14.01 6.44
C GLU A 64 -2.63 -14.36 6.34
N ARG A 65 -2.17 -15.40 7.06
CA ARG A 65 -0.78 -15.89 6.96
C ARG A 65 -0.42 -16.36 5.55
N ALA A 66 -1.31 -17.12 4.90
CA ALA A 66 -1.12 -17.55 3.52
C ALA A 66 -1.04 -16.35 2.55
N SER A 67 -1.87 -15.32 2.77
CA SER A 67 -1.83 -14.10 1.96
C SER A 67 -0.52 -13.32 2.12
N ILE A 68 0.01 -13.25 3.34
CA ILE A 68 1.30 -12.62 3.65
C ILE A 68 2.43 -13.43 3.01
N GLU A 69 2.40 -14.76 3.11
CA GLU A 69 3.42 -15.62 2.50
C GLU A 69 3.46 -15.47 0.98
N VAL A 70 2.30 -15.47 0.30
CA VAL A 70 2.21 -15.21 -1.13
C VAL A 70 2.77 -13.83 -1.48
N ARG A 71 2.42 -12.79 -0.70
CA ARG A 71 2.95 -11.44 -0.90
C ARG A 71 4.47 -11.39 -0.74
N MET A 72 5.02 -12.07 0.25
CA MET A 72 6.48 -12.13 0.48
C MET A 72 7.19 -12.87 -0.67
N ARG A 73 6.62 -13.97 -1.17
CA ARG A 73 7.15 -14.69 -2.34
C ARG A 73 7.14 -13.83 -3.60
N CYS A 74 6.05 -13.10 -3.87
CA CYS A 74 5.98 -12.17 -5.00
C CYS A 74 7.03 -11.05 -4.91
N LEU A 75 7.27 -10.51 -3.71
CA LEU A 75 8.29 -9.49 -3.50
C LEU A 75 9.70 -10.06 -3.70
N ALA A 76 9.98 -11.27 -3.22
CA ALA A 76 11.26 -11.94 -3.43
C ALA A 76 11.52 -12.24 -4.91
N GLU A 77 10.51 -12.73 -5.64
CA GLU A 77 10.64 -12.98 -7.08
C GLU A 77 10.87 -11.68 -7.88
N ALA A 78 10.24 -10.59 -7.47
CA ALA A 78 10.47 -9.27 -8.08
C ALA A 78 11.89 -8.77 -7.81
N GLN A 79 12.41 -8.94 -6.59
CA GLN A 79 13.79 -8.59 -6.25
C GLN A 79 14.81 -9.42 -7.05
N GLU A 80 14.60 -10.73 -7.14
CA GLU A 80 15.47 -11.61 -7.93
C GLU A 80 15.49 -11.23 -9.42
N LYS A 81 14.33 -10.88 -10.00
CA LYS A 81 14.26 -10.39 -11.39
C LYS A 81 15.04 -9.09 -11.60
N LEU A 82 14.98 -8.17 -10.62
CA LEU A 82 15.75 -6.92 -10.68
C LEU A 82 17.26 -7.17 -10.55
N GLU A 83 17.68 -8.06 -9.65
CA GLU A 83 19.07 -8.43 -9.48
C GLU A 83 19.63 -9.15 -10.72
N ARG A 84 18.86 -10.08 -11.31
CA ARG A 84 19.23 -10.74 -12.58
C ARG A 84 19.36 -9.72 -13.72
N ALA A 85 18.42 -8.78 -13.84
CA ALA A 85 18.50 -7.72 -14.85
C ALA A 85 19.71 -6.79 -14.62
N ALA A 86 20.05 -6.49 -13.36
CA ALA A 86 21.23 -5.70 -13.02
C ALA A 86 22.53 -6.46 -13.34
N ALA A 87 22.61 -7.76 -13.01
CA ALA A 87 23.72 -8.62 -13.33
C ALA A 87 23.93 -8.76 -14.84
N GLU A 88 22.85 -8.88 -15.63
CA GLU A 88 22.93 -8.93 -17.09
C GLU A 88 23.45 -7.62 -17.69
N LYS A 89 22.98 -6.47 -17.19
CA LYS A 89 23.50 -5.15 -17.59
C LYS A 89 24.98 -5.01 -17.25
N HIS A 90 25.37 -5.44 -16.05
CA HIS A 90 26.77 -5.42 -15.62
C HIS A 90 27.66 -6.33 -16.48
N ALA A 91 27.18 -7.53 -16.82
CA ALA A 91 27.88 -8.45 -17.71
C ALA A 91 28.03 -7.89 -19.15
N LYS A 92 26.99 -7.23 -19.69
CA LYS A 92 27.07 -6.55 -21.00
C LYS A 92 28.09 -5.41 -20.98
N LYS A 93 28.14 -4.62 -19.90
CA LYS A 93 29.14 -3.55 -19.72
C LYS A 93 30.57 -4.11 -19.71
N LEU A 94 30.82 -5.14 -18.90
CA LEU A 94 32.13 -5.80 -18.84
C LEU A 94 32.55 -6.40 -20.19
N ARG A 95 31.62 -7.00 -20.95
CA ARG A 95 31.91 -7.50 -22.30
C ARG A 95 32.26 -6.37 -23.27
N ALA A 96 31.53 -5.25 -23.22
CA ALA A 96 31.81 -4.09 -24.06
C ALA A 96 33.18 -3.46 -23.72
N GLU A 97 33.52 -3.38 -22.44
CA GLU A 97 34.81 -2.89 -21.97
C GLU A 97 35.96 -3.80 -22.43
N ARG A 98 35.82 -5.12 -22.28
CA ARG A 98 36.80 -6.10 -22.79
C ARG A 98 36.99 -5.97 -24.31
N ALA A 99 35.92 -5.81 -25.07
CA ALA A 99 35.98 -5.62 -26.52
C ALA A 99 36.65 -4.29 -26.91
N ALA A 100 36.43 -3.21 -26.14
CA ALA A 100 37.10 -1.93 -26.36
C ALA A 100 38.61 -2.01 -26.09
N VAL A 101 39.00 -2.69 -25.00
CA VAL A 101 40.42 -2.93 -24.68
C VAL A 101 41.09 -3.77 -25.78
N GLU A 102 40.44 -4.83 -26.26
CA GLU A 102 40.96 -5.65 -27.35
C GLU A 102 41.15 -4.82 -28.63
N ARG A 103 40.16 -4.01 -29.04
CA ARG A 103 40.28 -3.11 -30.19
C ARG A 103 41.43 -2.11 -30.04
N ALA A 104 41.59 -1.50 -28.86
CA ALA A 104 42.68 -0.57 -28.59
C ALA A 104 44.05 -1.28 -28.66
N THR A 105 44.15 -2.52 -28.19
CA THR A 105 45.41 -3.30 -28.27
C THR A 105 45.76 -3.67 -29.71
N VAL A 106 44.77 -3.99 -30.55
CA VAL A 106 44.96 -4.25 -31.98
C VAL A 106 45.36 -2.98 -32.71
N GLU A 107 44.69 -1.86 -32.46
CA GLU A 107 45.03 -0.55 -33.06
C GLU A 107 46.44 -0.10 -32.67
N ALA A 108 46.84 -0.29 -31.40
CA ALA A 108 48.20 0.00 -30.95
C ALA A 108 49.25 -0.87 -31.66
N ARG A 109 48.96 -2.16 -31.89
CA ARG A 109 49.85 -3.06 -32.65
C ARG A 109 49.97 -2.65 -34.11
N VAL A 110 48.88 -2.25 -34.76
CA VAL A 110 48.91 -1.74 -36.15
C VAL A 110 49.71 -0.45 -36.23
N ARG A 111 49.47 0.52 -35.33
CA ARG A 111 50.27 1.76 -35.28
C ARG A 111 51.76 1.50 -35.04
N ALA A 112 52.10 0.54 -34.18
CA ALA A 112 53.49 0.16 -33.95
C ALA A 112 54.13 -0.46 -35.20
N PHE A 113 53.38 -1.29 -35.94
CA PHE A 113 53.84 -1.89 -37.20
C PHE A 113 54.02 -0.84 -38.31
N GLU A 114 53.11 0.12 -38.42
CA GLU A 114 53.23 1.26 -39.35
C GLU A 114 54.42 2.16 -39.01
N ARG A 115 54.63 2.44 -37.71
CA ARG A 115 55.83 3.17 -37.24
C ARG A 115 57.12 2.41 -37.54
N ALA A 116 57.14 1.09 -37.38
CA ALA A 116 58.31 0.29 -37.75
C ALA A 116 58.55 0.29 -39.27
N LYS A 117 57.48 0.32 -40.06
CA LYS A 117 57.55 0.43 -41.53
C LYS A 117 58.07 1.80 -41.97
N SER A 118 57.69 2.89 -41.29
CA SER A 118 58.24 4.24 -41.53
C SER A 118 59.67 4.40 -41.01
N HIS A 119 60.05 3.73 -39.91
CA HIS A 119 61.43 3.71 -39.40
C HIS A 119 62.40 2.86 -40.24
N LYS A 120 61.91 1.93 -41.08
CA LYS A 120 62.75 1.24 -42.09
C LYS A 120 63.14 2.17 -43.26
N ALA A 121 62.53 3.36 -43.37
CA ALA A 121 62.90 4.41 -44.31
C ALA A 121 63.80 5.52 -43.71
N SER A 122 64.12 5.48 -42.41
CA SER A 122 65.08 6.43 -41.80
C SER A 122 65.61 5.95 -40.44
N SER A 123 66.93 5.89 -40.27
CA SER A 123 67.65 5.67 -38.99
C SER A 123 68.54 6.91 -38.66
N PRO A 124 69.15 7.04 -37.45
CA PRO A 124 68.59 7.52 -36.16
C PRO A 124 69.47 8.67 -35.55
N PRO A 125 69.56 8.91 -34.21
CA PRO A 125 68.56 9.23 -33.17
C PRO A 125 68.81 10.61 -32.49
N ASP A 126 67.83 11.17 -31.75
CA ASP A 126 68.18 12.09 -30.65
C ASP A 126 67.08 12.27 -29.58
N ALA A 127 67.54 12.75 -28.43
CA ALA A 127 67.03 12.57 -27.08
C ALA A 127 65.72 13.28 -26.68
N SER A 128 65.24 12.82 -25.51
CA SER A 128 64.63 13.59 -24.41
C SER A 128 63.14 13.38 -24.11
N SER A 129 62.92 13.29 -22.81
CA SER A 129 61.80 12.77 -22.06
C SER A 129 60.76 13.82 -21.67
N SER A 130 59.55 13.29 -21.45
CA SER A 130 58.51 13.67 -20.47
C SER A 130 57.72 14.98 -20.65
N SER A 131 56.46 14.81 -21.05
CA SER A 131 55.33 15.60 -20.55
C SER A 131 54.16 14.68 -20.21
N HIS A 132 53.83 14.55 -18.91
CA HIS A 132 52.66 13.84 -18.41
C HIS A 132 51.52 14.85 -18.21
N GLY A 133 50.53 14.81 -19.10
CA GLY A 133 49.23 15.44 -18.90
C GLY A 133 48.22 14.39 -18.44
N GLU A 134 47.89 14.38 -17.16
CA GLU A 134 46.82 13.53 -16.61
C GLU A 134 45.44 14.19 -16.84
N SER A 135 44.57 13.44 -17.52
CA SER A 135 43.18 13.80 -17.76
C SER A 135 42.29 13.17 -16.70
N LYS A 136 41.45 14.01 -16.08
CA LYS A 136 40.39 13.67 -15.12
C LYS A 136 39.45 12.58 -15.65
N SER A 137 39.20 11.56 -14.84
CA SER A 137 38.02 10.69 -14.96
C SER A 137 37.09 10.89 -13.78
N GLU A 138 35.84 11.24 -14.09
CA GLU A 138 34.75 11.47 -13.13
C GLU A 138 34.35 10.18 -12.37
N GLY A 139 34.41 10.27 -11.04
CA GLY A 139 33.96 9.23 -10.12
C GLY A 139 32.44 9.17 -10.01
N LEU A 140 31.87 8.06 -10.50
CA LEU A 140 30.49 7.67 -10.29
C LEU A 140 30.25 7.28 -8.82
N LYS A 141 29.14 7.78 -8.29
CA LYS A 141 28.69 7.75 -6.91
C LYS A 141 28.21 6.35 -6.51
N HIS A 142 28.94 5.67 -5.61
CA HIS A 142 28.53 4.42 -4.97
C HIS A 142 28.85 4.43 -3.45
N SER A 143 28.61 5.53 -2.74
CA SER A 143 29.12 5.72 -1.37
C SER A 143 28.20 5.27 -0.22
N PHE A 144 26.99 4.73 -0.47
CA PHE A 144 26.06 4.43 0.63
C PHE A 144 25.96 2.94 1.02
N SER A 145 26.35 2.00 0.15
CA SER A 145 26.29 0.56 0.46
C SER A 145 27.61 -0.02 0.98
N SER A 146 28.75 0.56 0.56
CA SER A 146 30.08 0.04 0.94
C SER A 146 30.48 0.37 2.39
N SER A 147 29.89 1.40 3.01
CA SER A 147 30.30 1.83 4.36
C SER A 147 29.74 0.94 5.46
N VAL A 148 28.55 0.37 5.29
CA VAL A 148 27.93 -0.53 6.27
C VAL A 148 28.59 -1.92 6.26
N SER A 149 28.93 -2.43 5.08
CA SER A 149 29.64 -3.72 4.95
C SER A 149 31.10 -3.64 5.39
N ALA A 150 31.81 -2.55 5.06
CA ALA A 150 33.19 -2.35 5.50
C ALA A 150 33.32 -2.22 7.01
N LEU A 151 32.30 -1.66 7.67
CA LEU A 151 32.24 -1.58 9.13
C LEU A 151 31.99 -2.96 9.75
N PHE A 152 31.08 -3.77 9.22
CA PHE A 152 30.77 -5.10 9.75
C PHE A 152 31.99 -6.06 9.76
N LEU A 153 32.79 -6.10 8.69
CA LEU A 153 33.99 -6.93 8.62
C LEU A 153 35.10 -6.50 9.59
N ASP A 154 35.19 -5.21 9.90
CA ASP A 154 36.26 -4.66 10.72
C ASP A 154 36.13 -5.09 12.20
N LEU A 155 34.91 -5.45 12.64
CA LEU A 155 34.64 -5.96 13.99
C LEU A 155 35.22 -7.38 14.20
N GLU A 156 35.38 -8.15 13.14
CA GLU A 156 35.79 -9.56 13.18
C GLU A 156 37.33 -9.74 13.19
N THR A 157 38.08 -8.71 12.78
CA THR A 157 39.56 -8.70 12.73
C THR A 157 40.19 -7.79 13.80
N GLY A 158 39.74 -7.90 15.04
CA GLY A 158 40.37 -7.22 16.18
C GLY A 158 41.71 -7.86 16.56
N SER A 159 42.82 -7.37 16.00
CA SER A 159 44.15 -7.60 16.58
C SER A 159 44.15 -7.17 18.05
N GLN A 160 44.59 -8.05 18.97
CA GLN A 160 44.60 -7.84 20.43
C GLN A 160 45.47 -6.67 20.92
N THR A 161 46.01 -5.85 20.01
CA THR A 161 46.90 -4.71 20.28
C THR A 161 46.24 -3.34 20.07
N GLU A 162 44.92 -3.30 19.83
CA GLU A 162 44.20 -2.05 19.61
C GLU A 162 43.97 -1.28 20.94
N THR A 163 44.41 -0.02 21.01
CA THR A 163 44.23 0.82 22.21
C THR A 163 42.74 1.02 22.53
N GLU A 164 42.37 1.01 23.83
CA GLU A 164 40.97 1.11 24.26
C GLU A 164 40.24 2.34 23.70
N GLN A 165 40.96 3.45 23.51
CA GLN A 165 40.43 4.67 22.92
C GLN A 165 40.03 4.49 21.44
N ARG A 166 40.79 3.70 20.66
CA ARG A 166 40.45 3.37 19.27
C ARG A 166 39.24 2.45 19.21
N ARG A 167 39.18 1.42 20.06
CA ARG A 167 38.02 0.53 20.19
C ARG A 167 36.74 1.29 20.54
N LYS A 168 36.81 2.22 21.49
CA LYS A 168 35.68 3.09 21.87
C LYS A 168 35.24 3.99 20.70
N ALA A 169 36.19 4.62 20.00
CA ALA A 169 35.90 5.47 18.84
C ALA A 169 35.27 4.68 17.67
N ARG A 170 35.67 3.41 17.46
CA ARG A 170 35.08 2.53 16.45
C ARG A 170 33.64 2.19 16.81
N LEU A 171 33.39 1.69 18.02
CA LEU A 171 32.03 1.38 18.49
C LEU A 171 31.10 2.59 18.42
N GLU A 172 31.59 3.78 18.76
CA GLU A 172 30.80 5.01 18.67
C GLU A 172 30.45 5.38 17.21
N ARG A 173 31.38 5.19 16.26
CA ARG A 173 31.07 5.39 14.82
C ARG A 173 30.04 4.39 14.33
N HIS A 174 30.19 3.12 14.71
CA HIS A 174 29.21 2.07 14.41
C HIS A 174 27.84 2.40 14.97
N GLN A 175 27.77 2.82 16.24
CA GLN A 175 26.52 3.23 16.88
C GLN A 175 25.85 4.38 16.12
N ARG A 176 26.60 5.42 15.75
CA ARG A 176 26.06 6.54 14.95
C ARG A 176 25.54 6.11 13.59
N VAL A 177 26.17 5.13 12.94
CA VAL A 177 25.71 4.58 11.66
C VAL A 177 24.43 3.77 11.84
N MET A 178 24.39 2.89 12.83
CA MET A 178 23.21 2.08 13.16
C MET A 178 22.03 2.97 13.56
N GLU A 179 22.26 4.03 14.34
CA GLU A 179 21.25 5.00 14.74
C GLU A 179 20.69 5.77 13.54
N ARG A 180 21.54 6.24 12.62
CA ARG A 180 21.09 6.90 11.39
C ARG A 180 20.30 5.95 10.50
N ALA A 181 20.74 4.70 10.37
CA ALA A 181 20.01 3.68 9.62
C ALA A 181 18.65 3.38 10.25
N ALA A 182 18.60 3.22 11.57
CA ALA A 182 17.36 3.01 12.32
C ALA A 182 16.39 4.18 12.17
N LYS A 183 16.89 5.42 12.31
CA LYS A 183 16.07 6.64 12.14
C LYS A 183 15.55 6.80 10.71
N ALA A 184 16.37 6.50 9.70
CA ALA A 184 15.93 6.52 8.30
C ALA A 184 14.85 5.46 8.01
N LEU A 185 14.99 4.26 8.60
CA LEU A 185 14.01 3.20 8.50
C LEU A 185 12.69 3.57 9.19
N GLU A 186 12.76 4.12 10.40
CA GLU A 186 11.59 4.58 11.14
C GLU A 186 10.87 5.70 10.39
N GLU A 187 11.60 6.67 9.83
CA GLU A 187 11.02 7.75 9.04
C GLU A 187 10.34 7.24 7.77
N LYS A 188 10.94 6.27 7.08
CA LYS A 188 10.32 5.59 5.94
C LYS A 188 9.04 4.87 6.36
N ASN A 189 9.10 4.04 7.40
CA ASN A 189 7.94 3.32 7.92
C ASN A 189 6.82 4.28 8.33
N ARG A 190 7.15 5.43 8.93
CA ARG A 190 6.19 6.48 9.29
C ARG A 190 5.52 7.08 8.06
N ARG A 191 6.27 7.37 6.98
CA ARG A 191 5.70 7.85 5.71
C ARG A 191 4.76 6.81 5.09
N ASP A 192 5.20 5.55 5.05
CA ASP A 192 4.44 4.45 4.49
C ASP A 192 3.14 4.21 5.28
N LEU A 193 3.17 4.30 6.61
CA LEU A 193 1.99 4.24 7.46
C LEU A 193 1.00 5.38 7.19
N LEU A 194 1.49 6.61 6.93
CA LEU A 194 0.61 7.74 6.60
C LEU A 194 -0.08 7.53 5.26
N VAL A 195 0.66 7.07 4.23
CA VAL A 195 0.09 6.75 2.92
C VAL A 195 -0.96 5.64 3.03
N LEU A 196 -0.68 4.59 3.81
CA LEU A 196 -1.64 3.51 4.04
C LEU A 196 -2.90 3.98 4.75
N LYS A 197 -2.79 4.84 5.76
CA LYS A 197 -3.94 5.43 6.45
C LYS A 197 -4.78 6.30 5.51
N GLU A 198 -4.14 7.18 4.75
CA GLU A 198 -4.84 8.01 3.76
C GLU A 198 -5.53 7.14 2.69
N GLN A 199 -4.89 6.07 2.25
CA GLN A 199 -5.47 5.12 1.29
C GLN A 199 -6.63 4.32 1.90
N ALA A 200 -6.54 3.91 3.17
CA ALA A 200 -7.63 3.23 3.86
C ALA A 200 -8.85 4.14 4.02
N GLU A 201 -8.65 5.41 4.37
CA GLU A 201 -9.71 6.43 4.41
C GLU A 201 -10.33 6.66 3.03
N ARG A 202 -9.50 6.76 1.98
CA ARG A 202 -9.99 6.80 0.59
C ARG A 202 -10.84 5.58 0.26
N ASN A 203 -10.36 4.38 0.55
CA ASN A 203 -11.06 3.12 0.24
C ASN A 203 -12.38 3.00 1.00
N ARG A 204 -12.41 3.37 2.28
CA ARG A 204 -13.63 3.36 3.10
C ARG A 204 -14.74 4.20 2.49
N ILE A 205 -14.38 5.36 1.93
CA ILE A 205 -15.35 6.29 1.35
C ILE A 205 -15.60 5.98 -0.14
N ALA A 206 -14.65 5.35 -0.82
CA ALA A 206 -14.72 4.99 -2.23
C ALA A 206 -15.95 4.14 -2.54
N GLU A 207 -16.30 3.15 -1.72
CA GLU A 207 -17.46 2.28 -1.99
C GLU A 207 -18.79 3.07 -2.12
N TYR A 208 -19.01 4.01 -1.20
CA TYR A 208 -20.19 4.88 -1.22
C TYR A 208 -20.14 5.86 -2.39
N LEU A 209 -18.98 6.50 -2.60
CA LEU A 209 -18.80 7.46 -3.67
C LEU A 209 -18.89 6.82 -5.06
N ASP A 210 -18.35 5.63 -5.24
CA ASP A 210 -18.44 4.87 -6.48
C ASP A 210 -19.88 4.45 -6.76
N ALA A 211 -20.64 4.06 -5.74
CA ALA A 211 -22.07 3.78 -5.92
C ALA A 211 -22.85 5.02 -6.38
N ASP A 212 -22.56 6.18 -5.79
CA ASP A 212 -23.14 7.46 -6.20
C ASP A 212 -22.76 7.86 -7.64
N ILE A 213 -21.48 7.73 -7.97
CA ILE A 213 -20.96 8.08 -9.29
C ILE A 213 -21.49 7.13 -10.35
N LYS A 214 -21.52 5.81 -10.08
CA LYS A 214 -22.13 4.81 -10.98
C LYS A 214 -23.61 5.06 -11.19
N ARG A 215 -24.37 5.36 -10.12
CA ARG A 215 -25.79 5.69 -10.24
C ARG A 215 -26.00 6.94 -11.09
N TRP A 216 -25.14 7.94 -10.95
CA TRP A 216 -25.16 9.11 -11.82
C TRP A 216 -24.78 8.74 -13.26
N SER A 217 -23.65 8.09 -13.51
CA SER A 217 -23.13 7.83 -14.86
C SER A 217 -23.97 6.81 -15.63
N SER A 218 -24.67 5.91 -14.95
CA SER A 218 -25.51 4.86 -15.52
C SER A 218 -26.44 5.40 -16.62
N GLY A 219 -26.41 4.75 -17.79
CA GLY A 219 -27.23 5.12 -18.95
C GLY A 219 -26.76 6.35 -19.73
N LYS A 220 -25.76 7.10 -19.24
CA LYS A 220 -25.15 8.25 -19.94
C LYS A 220 -23.63 8.14 -20.11
N GLU A 221 -23.05 6.97 -19.80
CA GLU A 221 -21.63 6.69 -20.01
C GLU A 221 -21.27 6.77 -21.49
N GLY A 222 -20.24 7.54 -21.82
CA GLY A 222 -19.84 7.79 -23.21
C GLY A 222 -20.65 8.85 -23.94
N ASN A 223 -21.80 9.31 -23.41
CA ASN A 223 -22.54 10.43 -23.98
C ASN A 223 -22.09 11.74 -23.33
N LEU A 224 -21.18 12.44 -23.99
CA LEU A 224 -20.59 13.67 -23.46
C LEU A 224 -21.63 14.77 -23.17
N ARG A 225 -22.66 14.92 -24.02
CA ARG A 225 -23.70 15.93 -23.84
C ARG A 225 -24.51 15.69 -22.57
N ALA A 226 -24.93 14.43 -22.36
CA ALA A 226 -25.70 14.04 -21.18
C ALA A 226 -24.88 14.14 -19.88
N LEU A 227 -23.59 13.83 -19.92
CA LEU A 227 -22.70 13.97 -18.76
C LEU A 227 -22.51 15.44 -18.39
N LEU A 228 -22.28 16.32 -19.37
CA LEU A 228 -22.10 17.75 -19.13
C LEU A 228 -23.38 18.43 -18.61
N SER A 229 -24.55 18.05 -19.13
CA SER A 229 -25.82 18.66 -18.69
C SER A 229 -26.26 18.27 -17.28
N THR A 230 -25.74 17.14 -16.76
CA THR A 230 -26.09 16.61 -15.44
C THR A 230 -24.93 16.64 -14.45
N LEU A 231 -23.83 17.31 -14.80
CA LEU A 231 -22.61 17.38 -13.99
C LEU A 231 -22.81 18.09 -12.64
N HIS A 232 -23.77 19.01 -12.55
CA HIS A 232 -24.11 19.72 -11.30
C HIS A 232 -24.74 18.83 -10.23
N TYR A 233 -25.25 17.64 -10.57
CA TYR A 233 -25.82 16.71 -9.57
C TYR A 233 -24.75 15.93 -8.80
N ILE A 234 -23.54 15.80 -9.36
CA ILE A 234 -22.45 15.04 -8.73
C ILE A 234 -21.38 15.96 -8.14
N LEU A 235 -21.19 17.15 -8.73
CA LEU A 235 -20.28 18.15 -8.21
C LEU A 235 -20.93 18.97 -7.11
N SER A 236 -20.14 19.30 -6.08
CA SER A 236 -20.53 20.21 -5.01
C SER A 236 -20.65 21.66 -5.52
N SER A 237 -21.48 22.47 -4.86
CA SER A 237 -21.76 23.87 -5.25
C SER A 237 -20.53 24.79 -5.25
N ASP A 238 -19.45 24.40 -4.58
CA ASP A 238 -18.14 25.07 -4.50
C ASP A 238 -17.21 24.78 -5.70
N SER A 239 -17.59 23.85 -6.58
CA SER A 239 -16.82 23.50 -7.77
C SER A 239 -16.75 24.63 -8.82
N GLY A 240 -17.68 25.60 -8.74
CA GLY A 240 -17.81 26.67 -9.73
C GLY A 240 -18.41 26.18 -11.06
N TRP A 241 -19.03 25.00 -11.07
CA TRP A 241 -19.76 24.49 -12.21
C TRP A 241 -21.18 25.08 -12.25
N HIS A 242 -21.58 25.59 -13.41
CA HIS A 242 -22.95 26.06 -13.64
C HIS A 242 -23.74 24.99 -14.41
N PRO A 243 -25.01 24.72 -14.03
CA PRO A 243 -25.87 23.84 -14.82
C PRO A 243 -25.99 24.34 -16.26
N ILE A 244 -25.85 23.43 -17.22
CA ILE A 244 -25.95 23.73 -18.66
C ILE A 244 -27.08 22.87 -19.22
N SER A 245 -28.08 23.51 -19.84
CA SER A 245 -29.19 22.78 -20.48
C SER A 245 -28.72 22.08 -21.75
N LEU A 246 -29.34 20.96 -22.12
CA LEU A 246 -29.09 20.28 -23.40
C LEU A 246 -29.30 21.21 -24.62
N THR A 247 -30.19 22.20 -24.48
CA THR A 247 -30.44 23.22 -25.51
C THR A 247 -29.23 24.13 -25.77
N GLU A 248 -28.35 24.31 -24.79
CA GLU A 248 -27.16 25.17 -24.91
C GLU A 248 -25.96 24.41 -25.49
N ILE A 249 -25.98 23.07 -25.47
CA ILE A 249 -24.88 22.20 -25.92
C ILE A 249 -25.29 21.32 -27.12
N ILE A 250 -26.16 21.86 -27.99
CA ILE A 250 -26.54 21.21 -29.25
C ILE A 250 -25.34 21.19 -30.20
N THR A 251 -24.68 22.35 -30.38
CA THR A 251 -23.57 22.50 -31.32
C THR A 251 -22.28 21.89 -30.79
N THR A 252 -21.48 21.34 -31.68
CA THR A 252 -20.21 20.69 -31.37
C THR A 252 -19.25 21.67 -30.69
N ALA A 253 -19.19 22.91 -31.18
CA ALA A 253 -18.43 24.00 -30.56
C ALA A 253 -18.85 24.28 -29.10
N ALA A 254 -20.16 24.28 -28.80
CA ALA A 254 -20.66 24.47 -27.44
C ALA A 254 -20.27 23.31 -26.52
N VAL A 255 -20.36 22.06 -27.00
CA VAL A 255 -19.90 20.86 -26.28
C VAL A 255 -18.40 20.96 -25.95
N LYS A 256 -17.56 21.32 -26.94
CA LYS A 256 -16.10 21.50 -26.73
C LYS A 256 -15.79 22.62 -25.73
N LYS A 257 -16.58 23.70 -25.69
CA LYS A 257 -16.44 24.79 -24.72
C LYS A 257 -16.84 24.33 -23.30
N ALA A 258 -17.97 23.63 -23.17
CA ALA A 258 -18.44 23.10 -21.89
C ALA A 258 -17.50 22.03 -21.31
N TYR A 259 -16.99 21.11 -22.15
CA TYR A 259 -16.01 20.11 -21.72
C TYR A 259 -14.73 20.73 -21.15
N ARG A 260 -14.16 21.72 -21.85
CA ARG A 260 -12.97 22.44 -21.36
C ARG A 260 -13.20 23.08 -19.99
N LYS A 261 -14.36 23.73 -19.80
CA LYS A 261 -14.74 24.27 -18.49
C LYS A 261 -14.86 23.17 -17.44
N ALA A 262 -15.52 22.06 -17.76
CA ALA A 262 -15.73 20.95 -16.84
C ALA A 262 -14.39 20.38 -16.36
N THR A 263 -13.45 20.13 -17.29
CA THR A 263 -12.13 19.61 -16.95
C THR A 263 -11.33 20.52 -16.03
N LEU A 264 -11.54 21.84 -16.07
CA LEU A 264 -10.89 22.78 -15.14
C LEU A 264 -11.49 22.70 -13.73
N CYS A 265 -12.81 22.50 -13.62
CA CYS A 265 -13.51 22.36 -12.35
C CYS A 265 -13.11 21.06 -11.61
N VAL A 266 -12.97 19.96 -12.36
CA VAL A 266 -12.67 18.64 -11.77
C VAL A 266 -11.17 18.30 -11.76
N HIS A 267 -10.29 19.22 -12.18
CA HIS A 267 -8.85 18.94 -12.28
C HIS A 267 -8.21 18.77 -10.90
N PRO A 268 -7.43 17.71 -10.65
CA PRO A 268 -6.82 17.45 -9.33
C PRO A 268 -5.93 18.59 -8.81
N ASP A 269 -5.18 19.27 -9.69
CA ASP A 269 -4.37 20.44 -9.33
C ASP A 269 -5.21 21.60 -8.76
N LYS A 270 -6.37 21.88 -9.38
CA LYS A 270 -7.26 22.96 -8.93
C LYS A 270 -7.95 22.58 -7.62
N LEU A 271 -8.28 21.30 -7.44
CA LEU A 271 -8.84 20.77 -6.20
C LEU A 271 -7.82 20.78 -5.05
N GLN A 272 -6.54 20.58 -5.37
CA GLN A 272 -5.45 20.69 -4.40
C GLN A 272 -5.27 22.15 -3.96
N GLN A 273 -5.30 23.12 -4.89
CA GLN A 273 -5.21 24.55 -4.61
C GLN A 273 -6.38 25.06 -3.75
N ARG A 274 -7.60 24.52 -3.94
CA ARG A 274 -8.80 24.92 -3.19
C ARG A 274 -8.94 24.24 -1.82
N GLY A 275 -8.04 23.33 -1.46
CA GLY A 275 -8.14 22.59 -0.19
C GLY A 275 -9.35 21.66 -0.12
N ALA A 276 -9.79 21.11 -1.25
CA ALA A 276 -10.97 20.25 -1.31
C ALA A 276 -10.88 19.01 -0.39
N SER A 277 -12.03 18.57 0.13
CA SER A 277 -12.11 17.35 0.94
C SER A 277 -11.66 16.11 0.14
N ILE A 278 -11.18 15.08 0.84
CA ILE A 278 -10.77 13.80 0.22
C ILE A 278 -11.91 13.21 -0.62
N GLN A 279 -13.15 13.34 -0.13
CA GLN A 279 -14.34 12.89 -0.84
C GLN A 279 -14.56 13.63 -2.16
N HIS A 280 -14.43 14.96 -2.14
CA HIS A 280 -14.61 15.78 -3.33
C HIS A 280 -13.50 15.52 -4.36
N LYS A 281 -12.25 15.36 -3.91
CA LYS A 281 -11.13 14.96 -4.77
C LYS A 281 -11.41 13.63 -5.47
N TYR A 282 -11.88 12.63 -4.73
CA TYR A 282 -12.23 11.32 -5.27
C TYR A 282 -13.37 11.39 -6.30
N LYS A 283 -14.47 12.10 -5.98
CA LYS A 283 -15.59 12.29 -6.93
C LYS A 283 -15.11 12.93 -8.23
N CYS A 284 -14.37 14.02 -8.13
CA CYS A 284 -13.88 14.75 -9.30
C CYS A 284 -12.90 13.93 -10.14
N GLU A 285 -12.03 13.13 -9.53
CA GLU A 285 -11.11 12.23 -10.24
C GLU A 285 -11.89 11.23 -11.12
N LYS A 286 -12.87 10.53 -10.54
CA LYS A 286 -13.72 9.58 -11.30
C LYS A 286 -14.54 10.26 -12.38
N VAL A 287 -15.11 11.42 -12.08
CA VAL A 287 -15.88 12.22 -13.04
C VAL A 287 -14.99 12.70 -14.19
N PHE A 288 -13.74 13.08 -13.91
CA PHE A 288 -12.77 13.46 -14.92
C PHE A 288 -12.49 12.32 -15.89
N ASP A 289 -12.29 11.09 -15.39
CA ASP A 289 -12.08 9.91 -16.23
C ASP A 289 -13.29 9.61 -17.12
N LEU A 290 -14.52 9.70 -16.58
CA LEU A 290 -15.75 9.51 -17.35
C LEU A 290 -15.91 10.56 -18.44
N LEU A 291 -15.65 11.84 -18.13
CA LEU A 291 -15.70 12.92 -19.10
C LEU A 291 -14.65 12.74 -20.20
N LYS A 292 -13.43 12.30 -19.84
CA LYS A 292 -12.36 12.04 -20.79
C LYS A 292 -12.70 10.87 -21.72
N ALA A 293 -13.28 9.80 -21.19
CA ALA A 293 -13.74 8.67 -22.00
C ALA A 293 -14.85 9.10 -22.99
N ALA A 294 -15.84 9.87 -22.51
CA ALA A 294 -16.90 10.39 -23.36
C ALA A 294 -16.40 11.40 -24.41
N TRP A 295 -15.40 12.22 -24.06
CA TRP A 295 -14.74 13.12 -25.01
C TRP A 295 -14.02 12.40 -26.13
N ASN A 296 -13.31 11.32 -25.81
CA ASN A 296 -12.64 10.50 -26.82
C ASN A 296 -13.65 9.88 -27.79
N LYS A 297 -14.78 9.38 -27.27
CA LYS A 297 -15.88 8.84 -28.08
C LYS A 297 -16.55 9.91 -28.95
N PHE A 298 -16.85 11.07 -28.37
CA PHE A 298 -17.40 12.21 -29.09
C PHE A 298 -16.50 12.65 -30.25
N ASN A 299 -15.18 12.72 -30.02
CA ASN A 299 -14.23 13.08 -31.08
C ASN A 299 -14.07 12.00 -32.15
N SER A 300 -14.30 10.72 -31.84
CA SER A 300 -14.28 9.66 -32.85
C SER A 300 -15.54 9.62 -33.70
N GLU A 301 -16.70 10.03 -33.16
CA GLU A 301 -17.97 10.11 -33.89
C GLU A 301 -18.06 11.36 -34.79
N GLU A 302 -17.30 12.41 -34.46
CA GLU A 302 -17.22 13.68 -35.20
C GLU A 302 -16.10 13.72 -36.26
N ARG A 303 -15.43 12.59 -36.50
CA ARG A 303 -14.32 12.45 -37.44
C ARG A 303 -14.73 11.64 -38.66
#